data_AF-A0A1T4YJC5-F1
#
_entry.id   AF-A0A1T4YJC5-F1
#
_cell.length_a   1.000
_cell.length_b   1.000
_cell.length_c   1.000
_cell.angle_alpha   90.00
_cell.angle_beta   90.00
_cell.angle_gamma   90.00
#
_symmetry.space_group_name_H-M   'P 1'
#
loop_
_entity.id
_entity.type
_entity.pdbx_description
1 polymer ?
#
loop_
_entity_poly.entity_id
_entity_poly.type
_entity_poly.pdbx_seq_one_letter_code
_entity_poly.pdbx_strand_id
1 'polypeptide(L)'
;MKLVHKSLTACGLTICALLIAFSPATQAQNSAPAEYLPYYNPATGFKPAQTSLTQVFLQVAGSLEHHGSPEPYIRHMQAEHKRVSALYEQKTGKPHKGRMPAHMTNEYLGQFLANWNSLSPKLKLDELAREVGRCSREGIRGTRNTGTIAIEVFNEHQDRLMEGMKAGTSPGADFERFRAEVKDRLEFNKPGVTLVGYDTARRDAVSYALILEGRFNKLFAKIDAALPATQAAQIKDAVLGFFIDTARLAQSEFEIGILEFSLKN
;
A
#
# COMPACT_ATOMS: atom_id res chain seq x y z
N MET A 1 4.45 -12.15 20.84
CA MET A 1 4.94 -11.29 19.74
C MET A 1 6.26 -10.64 20.14
N LYS A 2 7.39 -11.22 19.69
CA LYS A 2 8.74 -10.66 19.78
C LYS A 2 9.47 -11.11 18.51
N LEU A 3 9.27 -10.40 17.41
CA LEU A 3 10.07 -10.56 16.19
C LEU A 3 10.23 -9.19 15.49
N VAL A 4 10.55 -8.20 16.29
CA VAL A 4 11.24 -6.97 15.87
C VAL A 4 12.12 -6.67 17.07
N HIS A 5 13.45 -6.84 17.00
CA HIS A 5 14.35 -5.87 17.66
C HIS A 5 15.87 -6.09 17.66
N LYS A 6 16.49 -7.24 17.40
CA LYS A 6 17.94 -7.34 17.72
C LYS A 6 18.91 -7.87 16.66
N SER A 7 18.44 -8.41 15.54
CA SER A 7 19.34 -8.98 14.51
C SER A 7 19.53 -8.12 13.26
N LEU A 8 18.60 -7.20 12.95
CA LEU A 8 18.67 -6.39 11.73
C LEU A 8 19.73 -5.28 11.79
N THR A 9 19.99 -4.71 12.98
CA THR A 9 20.99 -3.64 13.15
C THR A 9 22.43 -4.13 13.05
N ALA A 10 22.71 -5.39 13.41
CA ALA A 10 24.07 -5.96 13.34
C ALA A 10 24.40 -6.55 11.96
N CYS A 11 23.42 -7.15 11.26
CA CYS A 11 23.64 -7.70 9.91
C CYS A 11 23.57 -6.64 8.81
N GLY A 12 22.83 -5.54 8.99
CA GLY A 12 22.61 -4.53 7.95
C GLY A 12 23.86 -3.78 7.48
N LEU A 13 24.88 -3.62 8.33
CA LEU A 13 26.11 -2.88 8.00
C LEU A 13 27.10 -3.67 7.13
N THR A 14 27.12 -5.00 7.24
CA THR A 14 28.04 -5.85 6.45
C THR A 14 27.51 -6.13 5.03
N ILE A 15 26.19 -5.97 4.81
CA ILE A 15 25.48 -6.21 3.54
C ILE A 15 25.72 -5.08 2.50
N CYS A 16 26.45 -4.02 2.85
CA CYS A 16 26.63 -2.84 2.00
C CYS A 16 27.76 -2.91 0.95
N ALA A 17 28.62 -3.94 0.97
CA ALA A 17 29.83 -3.93 0.15
C ALA A 17 29.77 -4.67 -1.21
N LEU A 18 28.68 -5.38 -1.57
CA LEU A 18 28.77 -6.42 -2.62
C LEU A 18 27.90 -6.29 -3.87
N LEU A 19 27.28 -5.15 -4.17
CA LEU A 19 26.50 -4.99 -5.41
C LEU A 19 26.78 -3.65 -6.10
N ILE A 20 27.94 -3.55 -6.76
CA ILE A 20 28.26 -2.46 -7.71
C ILE A 20 28.54 -3.08 -9.07
N ALA A 21 27.58 -2.97 -9.98
CA ALA A 21 27.78 -2.76 -11.41
C ALA A 21 26.40 -2.70 -12.07
N PHE A 22 26.02 -1.54 -12.61
CA PHE A 22 25.53 -1.35 -13.98
C PHE A 22 25.03 0.10 -14.16
N SER A 23 25.57 0.73 -15.19
CA SER A 23 25.48 2.15 -15.55
C SER A 23 24.27 2.45 -16.48
N PRO A 24 24.18 3.61 -17.17
CA PRO A 24 23.04 4.53 -17.06
C PRO A 24 22.23 4.65 -18.36
N ALA A 25 21.13 5.41 -18.33
CA ALA A 25 20.77 6.41 -19.36
C ALA A 25 19.36 6.95 -19.09
N THR A 26 19.27 8.23 -18.76
CA THR A 26 18.03 8.99 -18.73
C THR A 26 17.75 9.54 -20.13
N GLN A 27 16.64 9.12 -20.75
CA GLN A 27 16.04 9.81 -21.88
C GLN A 27 14.92 10.71 -21.38
N ALA A 28 14.98 11.99 -21.73
CA ALA A 28 13.89 12.93 -21.55
C ALA A 28 12.79 12.63 -22.60
N GLN A 29 11.56 12.39 -22.15
CA GLN A 29 10.39 12.25 -23.02
C GLN A 29 9.34 13.30 -22.67
N ASN A 30 8.78 13.89 -23.73
CA ASN A 30 7.68 14.85 -23.76
C ASN A 30 6.58 14.47 -22.75
N SER A 31 6.43 15.30 -21.72
CA SER A 31 5.55 15.02 -20.58
C SER A 31 4.10 15.34 -20.93
N ALA A 32 3.38 14.34 -21.46
CA ALA A 32 1.96 14.27 -21.12
C ALA A 32 1.82 14.39 -19.59
N PRO A 33 0.79 15.08 -19.06
CA PRO A 33 0.63 15.21 -17.62
C PRO A 33 0.59 13.82 -17.01
N ALA A 34 1.37 13.62 -15.94
CA ALA A 34 1.50 12.32 -15.32
C ALA A 34 0.12 11.81 -14.87
N GLU A 35 -0.19 10.56 -15.23
CA GLU A 35 -1.56 10.04 -15.13
C GLU A 35 -2.05 9.86 -13.68
N TYR A 36 -1.15 9.92 -12.69
CA TYR A 36 -1.50 9.93 -11.27
C TYR A 36 -2.10 11.26 -10.78
N LEU A 37 -1.85 12.37 -11.50
CA LEU A 37 -2.19 13.73 -11.04
C LEU A 37 -3.67 13.95 -10.64
N PRO A 38 -4.67 13.36 -11.34
CA PRO A 38 -6.07 13.49 -10.93
C PRO A 38 -6.37 12.91 -9.53
N TYR A 39 -5.57 11.96 -9.08
CA TYR A 39 -5.79 11.21 -7.83
C TYR A 39 -4.86 11.66 -6.71
N TYR A 40 -3.62 12.04 -7.07
CA TYR A 40 -2.62 12.56 -6.15
C TYR A 40 -1.90 13.74 -6.80
N ASN A 41 -2.07 14.94 -6.23
CA ASN A 41 -1.36 16.13 -6.67
C ASN A 41 -0.25 16.46 -5.65
N PRO A 42 1.04 16.31 -6.00
CA PRO A 42 2.14 16.57 -5.08
C PRO A 42 2.21 18.02 -4.61
N ALA A 43 1.63 18.98 -5.35
CA ALA A 43 1.59 20.38 -4.94
C ALA A 43 0.61 20.65 -3.80
N THR A 44 -0.49 19.89 -3.72
CA THR A 44 -1.50 20.01 -2.66
C THR A 44 -1.42 18.89 -1.63
N GLY A 45 -0.62 17.87 -1.89
CA GLY A 45 -0.49 16.69 -1.05
C GLY A 45 -1.73 15.80 -1.07
N PHE A 46 -1.89 15.05 0.03
CA PHE A 46 -3.02 14.16 0.23
C PHE A 46 -4.28 14.94 0.60
N LYS A 47 -5.44 14.48 0.13
CA LYS A 47 -6.74 14.98 0.60
C LYS A 47 -6.96 14.52 2.05
N PRO A 48 -7.81 15.19 2.84
CA PRO A 48 -8.22 14.67 4.15
C PRO A 48 -8.83 13.27 4.04
N ALA A 49 -8.89 12.52 5.14
CA ALA A 49 -9.43 11.16 5.18
C ALA A 49 -10.73 11.00 4.38
N GLN A 50 -10.73 10.06 3.43
CA GLN A 50 -11.83 9.89 2.48
C GLN A 50 -12.85 8.82 2.93
N THR A 51 -14.09 8.91 2.43
CA THR A 51 -15.18 7.95 2.68
C THR A 51 -15.40 6.96 1.52
N SER A 52 -14.39 6.79 0.65
CA SER A 52 -14.45 5.87 -0.48
C SER A 52 -13.13 5.12 -0.60
N LEU A 53 -13.14 3.81 -0.40
CA LEU A 53 -11.93 2.97 -0.52
C LEU A 53 -11.28 3.10 -1.89
N THR A 54 -12.06 3.19 -2.97
CA THR A 54 -11.54 3.43 -4.32
C THR A 54 -10.73 4.72 -4.39
N GLN A 55 -11.23 5.82 -3.82
CA GLN A 55 -10.51 7.10 -3.82
C GLN A 55 -9.26 7.05 -2.95
N VAL A 56 -9.32 6.37 -1.80
CA VAL A 56 -8.14 6.13 -0.94
C VAL A 56 -7.06 5.39 -1.72
N PHE A 57 -7.38 4.21 -2.27
CA PHE A 57 -6.41 3.38 -2.97
C PHE A 57 -5.85 4.06 -4.24
N LEU A 58 -6.64 4.85 -4.96
CA LEU A 58 -6.15 5.65 -6.09
C LEU A 58 -5.16 6.75 -5.64
N GLN A 59 -5.39 7.37 -4.49
CA GLN A 59 -4.49 8.38 -3.93
C GLN A 59 -3.18 7.76 -3.44
N VAL A 60 -3.26 6.60 -2.77
CA VAL A 60 -2.09 5.79 -2.39
C VAL A 60 -1.28 5.39 -3.62
N ALA A 61 -1.96 4.85 -4.64
CA ALA A 61 -1.33 4.45 -5.89
C ALA A 61 -0.60 5.62 -6.56
N GLY A 62 -1.26 6.78 -6.65
CA GLY A 62 -0.63 7.99 -7.21
C GLY A 62 0.55 8.51 -6.39
N SER A 63 0.48 8.41 -5.06
CA SER A 63 1.60 8.78 -4.19
C SER A 63 2.81 7.86 -4.39
N LEU A 64 2.58 6.55 -4.45
CA LEU A 64 3.63 5.55 -4.73
C LEU A 64 4.26 5.78 -6.12
N GLU A 65 3.44 6.04 -7.14
CA GLU A 65 3.88 6.31 -8.51
C GLU A 65 4.74 7.59 -8.61
N HIS A 66 4.40 8.63 -7.84
CA HIS A 66 5.16 9.88 -7.83
C HIS A 66 6.45 9.79 -7.01
N HIS A 67 6.34 9.37 -5.74
CA HIS A 67 7.43 9.44 -4.77
C HIS A 67 8.35 8.22 -4.81
N GLY A 68 7.87 7.07 -5.29
CA GLY A 68 8.63 5.82 -5.20
C GLY A 68 8.88 5.40 -3.75
N SER A 69 7.96 5.71 -2.83
CA SER A 69 8.06 5.33 -1.42
C SER A 69 6.68 5.42 -0.76
N PRO A 70 6.34 4.52 0.18
CA PRO A 70 5.11 4.64 0.97
C PRO A 70 5.22 5.67 2.11
N GLU A 71 6.42 6.21 2.38
CA GLU A 71 6.65 7.17 3.48
C GLU A 71 5.65 8.34 3.49
N PRO A 72 5.42 9.06 2.37
CA PRO A 72 4.57 10.24 2.40
C PRO A 72 3.14 9.90 2.85
N TYR A 73 2.65 8.73 2.44
CA TYR A 73 1.32 8.26 2.84
C TYR A 73 1.27 7.86 4.31
N ILE A 74 2.29 7.17 4.83
CA ILE A 74 2.35 6.80 6.25
C ILE A 74 2.33 8.07 7.13
N ARG A 75 3.10 9.09 6.76
CA ARG A 75 3.12 10.37 7.48
C ARG A 75 1.77 11.10 7.42
N HIS A 76 1.14 11.10 6.24
CA HIS A 76 -0.21 11.64 6.09
C HIS A 76 -1.19 10.94 7.03
N MET A 77 -1.16 9.61 7.09
CA MET A 77 -2.04 8.84 7.95
C MET A 77 -1.82 9.11 9.44
N GLN A 78 -0.57 9.23 9.89
CA GLN A 78 -0.28 9.62 11.27
C GLN A 78 -0.87 11.01 11.61
N ALA A 79 -0.77 11.97 10.67
CA ALA A 79 -1.34 13.30 10.83
C ALA A 79 -2.88 13.28 10.86
N GLU A 80 -3.52 12.54 9.97
CA GLU A 80 -4.99 12.43 9.89
C GLU A 80 -5.56 11.72 11.12
N HIS A 81 -4.94 10.64 11.59
CA HIS A 81 -5.37 10.00 12.83
C HIS A 81 -5.31 10.94 14.03
N LYS A 82 -4.25 11.74 14.15
CA LYS A 82 -4.13 12.76 15.20
C LYS A 82 -5.23 13.82 15.07
N ARG A 83 -5.47 14.31 13.85
CA ARG A 83 -6.48 15.34 13.56
C ARG A 83 -7.90 14.86 13.87
N VAL A 84 -8.28 13.67 13.39
CA VAL A 84 -9.62 13.10 13.61
C VAL A 84 -9.82 12.72 15.07
N SER A 85 -8.79 12.22 15.76
CA SER A 85 -8.89 11.92 17.20
C SER A 85 -9.11 13.18 18.04
N ALA A 86 -8.44 14.28 17.70
CA ALA A 86 -8.69 15.57 18.35
C ALA A 86 -10.12 16.09 18.09
N LEU A 87 -10.63 15.94 16.86
CA LEU A 87 -12.01 16.27 16.53
C LEU A 87 -13.01 15.43 17.35
N TYR A 88 -12.76 14.13 17.48
CA TYR A 88 -13.59 13.23 18.28
C TYR A 88 -13.61 13.63 19.75
N GLU A 89 -12.45 13.92 20.34
CA GLU A 89 -12.34 14.38 21.72
C GLU A 89 -13.07 15.70 21.94
N GLN A 90 -12.90 16.66 21.02
CA GLN A 90 -13.61 17.94 21.04
C GLN A 90 -15.13 17.76 21.01
N LYS A 91 -15.64 16.83 20.19
CA LYS A 91 -17.09 16.62 19.99
C LYS A 91 -17.75 15.76 21.07
N THR A 92 -17.02 14.84 21.68
CA THR A 92 -17.59 13.81 22.57
C THR A 92 -17.14 13.92 24.03
N GLY A 93 -16.07 14.68 24.31
CA GLY A 93 -15.43 14.74 25.63
C GLY A 93 -14.72 13.43 26.04
N LYS A 94 -14.57 12.47 25.13
CA LYS A 94 -13.96 11.16 25.39
C LYS A 94 -12.74 10.95 24.51
N PRO A 95 -11.69 10.29 25.02
CA PRO A 95 -10.53 9.92 24.19
C PRO A 95 -10.96 8.98 23.07
N HIS A 96 -10.48 9.24 21.86
CA HIS A 96 -10.68 8.33 20.74
C HIS A 96 -9.72 7.15 20.87
N LYS A 97 -10.25 5.93 20.90
CA LYS A 97 -9.44 4.72 20.71
C LYS A 97 -9.11 4.63 19.22
N GLY A 98 -7.98 5.24 18.83
CA GLY A 98 -7.54 5.37 17.45
C GLY A 98 -7.66 4.07 16.63
N ARG A 99 -7.95 4.22 15.34
CA ARG A 99 -8.09 3.09 14.38
C ARG A 99 -6.79 2.75 13.64
N MET A 100 -5.72 3.49 13.93
CA MET A 100 -4.40 3.25 13.36
C MET A 100 -3.89 1.89 13.86
N PRO A 101 -3.26 1.05 13.01
CA PRO A 101 -2.62 -0.18 13.48
C PRO A 101 -1.64 0.12 14.62
N ALA A 102 -1.73 -0.63 15.72
CA ALA A 102 -0.99 -0.30 16.96
C ALA A 102 0.54 -0.28 16.78
N HIS A 103 1.06 -0.99 15.79
CA HIS A 103 2.49 -1.01 15.47
C HIS A 103 2.98 0.21 14.68
N MET A 104 2.08 1.07 14.17
CA MET A 104 2.42 2.25 13.34
C MET A 104 2.91 3.46 14.16
N THR A 105 3.90 3.23 15.02
CA THR A 105 4.49 4.29 15.87
C THR A 105 5.54 5.10 15.11
N ASN A 106 6.02 6.20 15.72
CA ASN A 106 7.13 6.98 15.15
C ASN A 106 8.44 6.17 15.12
N GLU A 107 8.65 5.31 16.11
CA GLU A 107 9.79 4.40 16.19
C GLU A 107 9.72 3.37 15.05
N TYR A 108 8.53 2.82 14.80
CA TYR A 108 8.30 1.94 13.66
C TYR A 108 8.61 2.67 12.34
N LEU A 109 8.09 3.89 12.15
CA LEU A 109 8.37 4.67 10.94
C LEU A 109 9.88 4.97 10.80
N GLY A 110 10.58 5.31 11.89
CA GLY A 110 12.03 5.52 11.87
C GLY A 110 12.78 4.27 11.39
N GLN A 111 12.43 3.09 11.93
CA GLN A 111 13.03 1.82 11.51
C GLN A 111 12.65 1.46 10.07
N PHE A 112 11.40 1.69 9.69
CA PHE A 112 10.89 1.51 8.34
C PHE A 112 11.75 2.30 7.34
N LEU A 113 11.97 3.60 7.60
CA LEU A 113 12.73 4.48 6.70
C LEU A 113 14.20 4.11 6.64
N ALA A 114 14.80 3.74 7.77
CA ALA A 114 16.16 3.24 7.80
C ALA A 114 16.32 2.00 6.91
N ASN A 115 15.38 1.05 7.01
CA ASN A 115 15.38 -0.16 6.18
C ASN A 115 15.12 0.17 4.71
N TRP A 116 14.12 1.01 4.42
CA TRP A 116 13.78 1.43 3.06
C TRP A 116 14.97 2.09 2.38
N ASN A 117 15.59 3.08 3.01
CA ASN A 117 16.72 3.82 2.44
C ASN A 117 17.97 2.94 2.27
N SER A 118 18.17 1.97 3.15
CA SER A 118 19.28 1.00 3.04
C SER A 118 19.07 0.00 1.90
N LEU A 119 17.84 -0.48 1.72
CA LEU A 119 17.50 -1.50 0.73
C LEU A 119 17.20 -0.92 -0.67
N SER A 120 16.62 0.28 -0.74
CA SER A 120 16.09 0.87 -1.97
C SER A 120 17.12 0.96 -3.09
N PRO A 121 18.34 1.52 -2.90
CA PRO A 121 19.33 1.63 -3.97
C PRO A 121 19.73 0.27 -4.59
N LYS A 122 19.74 -0.80 -3.80
CA LYS A 122 20.21 -2.12 -4.22
C LYS A 122 19.10 -2.95 -4.86
N LEU A 123 17.91 -2.88 -4.27
CA LEU A 123 16.75 -3.65 -4.69
C LEU A 123 15.85 -2.90 -5.66
N LYS A 124 16.17 -1.62 -5.95
CA LYS A 124 15.35 -0.70 -6.75
C LYS A 124 13.93 -0.61 -6.18
N LEU A 125 13.82 -0.42 -4.86
CA LEU A 125 12.52 -0.39 -4.17
C LEU A 125 11.69 0.83 -4.57
N ASP A 126 12.35 1.92 -4.98
CA ASP A 126 11.72 3.09 -5.57
C ASP A 126 11.07 2.78 -6.92
N GLU A 127 11.79 2.10 -7.83
CA GLU A 127 11.23 1.63 -9.10
C GLU A 127 10.07 0.64 -8.86
N LEU A 128 10.23 -0.27 -7.90
CA LEU A 128 9.16 -1.20 -7.51
C LEU A 128 7.94 -0.45 -6.96
N ALA A 129 8.12 0.52 -6.07
CA ALA A 129 7.02 1.30 -5.51
C ALA A 129 6.29 2.08 -6.61
N ARG A 130 7.02 2.68 -7.55
CA ARG A 130 6.41 3.36 -8.70
C ARG A 130 5.58 2.42 -9.54
N GLU A 131 6.09 1.22 -9.81
CA GLU A 131 5.40 0.18 -10.57
C GLU A 131 4.17 -0.36 -9.82
N VAL A 132 4.26 -0.53 -8.50
CA VAL A 132 3.13 -0.86 -7.61
C VAL A 132 2.05 0.21 -7.71
N GLY A 133 2.43 1.49 -7.61
CA GLY A 133 1.51 2.61 -7.78
C GLY A 133 0.81 2.57 -9.13
N ARG A 134 1.59 2.51 -10.22
CA ARG A 134 1.07 2.47 -11.59
C ARG A 134 0.12 1.29 -11.82
N CYS A 135 0.54 0.07 -11.53
CA CYS A 135 -0.29 -1.11 -11.79
C CYS A 135 -1.52 -1.16 -10.87
N SER A 136 -1.44 -0.63 -9.64
CA SER A 136 -2.61 -0.52 -8.77
C SER A 136 -3.61 0.48 -9.34
N ARG A 137 -3.15 1.66 -9.80
CA ARG A 137 -4.00 2.67 -10.44
C ARG A 137 -4.68 2.12 -11.68
N GLU A 138 -3.91 1.48 -12.56
CA GLU A 138 -4.45 0.87 -13.79
C GLU A 138 -5.38 -0.32 -13.47
N GLY A 139 -5.00 -1.15 -12.51
CA GLY A 139 -5.82 -2.28 -12.05
C GLY A 139 -7.14 -1.85 -11.41
N ILE A 140 -7.23 -0.64 -10.85
CA ILE A 140 -8.47 -0.06 -10.32
C ILE A 140 -9.30 0.60 -11.43
N ARG A 141 -8.66 1.37 -12.31
CA ARG A 141 -9.35 2.19 -13.34
C ARG A 141 -9.80 1.37 -14.55
N GLY A 142 -9.00 0.39 -14.95
CA GLY A 142 -9.11 -0.31 -16.24
C GLY A 142 -8.74 0.58 -17.42
N THR A 143 -8.57 -0.04 -18.59
CA THR A 143 -8.10 0.59 -19.84
C THR A 143 -9.02 1.68 -20.41
N ARG A 144 -10.24 1.85 -19.86
CA ARG A 144 -11.23 2.86 -20.29
C ARG A 144 -11.76 3.74 -19.16
N ASN A 145 -11.15 3.72 -17.98
CA ASN A 145 -11.66 4.42 -16.79
C ASN A 145 -13.08 4.00 -16.38
N THR A 146 -13.53 2.82 -16.81
CA THR A 146 -14.85 2.30 -16.46
C THR A 146 -14.87 1.65 -15.09
N GLY A 147 -13.71 1.50 -14.45
CA GLY A 147 -13.55 0.67 -13.28
C GLY A 147 -13.32 -0.80 -13.64
N THR A 148 -12.85 -1.56 -12.66
CA THR A 148 -12.59 -3.00 -12.77
C THR A 148 -13.25 -3.77 -11.62
N ILE A 149 -13.10 -5.10 -11.64
CA ILE A 149 -13.48 -5.98 -10.52
C ILE A 149 -12.82 -5.58 -9.19
N ALA A 150 -11.72 -4.82 -9.18
CA ALA A 150 -11.12 -4.30 -7.96
C ALA A 150 -12.03 -3.29 -7.25
N ILE A 151 -12.73 -2.42 -8.02
CA ILE A 151 -13.71 -1.48 -7.45
C ILE A 151 -14.88 -2.24 -6.84
N GLU A 152 -15.33 -3.33 -7.47
CA GLU A 152 -16.36 -4.20 -6.89
C GLU A 152 -15.90 -4.78 -5.55
N VAL A 153 -14.65 -5.25 -5.44
CA VAL A 153 -14.12 -5.78 -4.16
C VAL A 153 -14.14 -4.68 -3.10
N PHE A 154 -13.73 -3.47 -3.48
CA PHE A 154 -13.67 -2.33 -2.58
C PHE A 154 -15.06 -1.94 -2.09
N ASN A 155 -16.06 -1.90 -2.98
CA ASN A 155 -17.43 -1.55 -2.64
C ASN A 155 -18.04 -2.61 -1.69
N GLU A 156 -17.92 -3.89 -2.02
CA GLU A 156 -18.42 -4.97 -1.16
C GLU A 156 -17.75 -4.96 0.22
N HIS A 157 -16.45 -4.68 0.29
CA HIS A 157 -15.74 -4.53 1.56
C HIS A 157 -16.20 -3.32 2.36
N GLN A 158 -16.34 -2.18 1.70
CA GLN A 158 -16.87 -0.96 2.31
C GLN A 158 -18.26 -1.19 2.89
N ASP A 159 -19.16 -1.85 2.16
CA ASP A 159 -20.53 -2.10 2.61
C ASP A 159 -20.55 -2.96 3.88
N ARG A 160 -19.79 -4.06 3.89
CA ARG A 160 -19.64 -4.92 5.08
C ARG A 160 -19.03 -4.18 6.26
N LEU A 161 -18.02 -3.36 6.01
CA LEU A 161 -17.35 -2.59 7.07
C LEU A 161 -18.32 -1.56 7.67
N MET A 162 -19.12 -0.90 6.83
CA MET A 162 -20.16 0.02 7.26
C MET A 162 -21.27 -0.67 8.08
N GLU A 163 -21.72 -1.85 7.66
CA GLU A 163 -22.67 -2.68 8.42
C GLU A 163 -22.07 -3.11 9.76
N GLY A 164 -20.83 -3.58 9.77
CA GLY A 164 -20.10 -3.95 10.98
C GLY A 164 -19.98 -2.78 11.95
N MET A 165 -19.66 -1.58 11.46
CA MET A 165 -19.60 -0.38 12.28
C MET A 165 -20.96 -0.01 12.89
N LYS A 166 -22.06 -0.15 12.13
CA LYS A 166 -23.42 0.08 12.65
C LYS A 166 -23.80 -0.93 13.74
N ALA A 167 -23.35 -2.18 13.61
CA ALA A 167 -23.59 -3.23 14.59
C ALA A 167 -22.69 -3.16 15.84
N GLY A 168 -21.82 -2.14 15.95
CA GLY A 168 -20.90 -1.99 17.09
C GLY A 168 -19.70 -2.94 17.06
N THR A 169 -19.42 -3.57 15.91
CA THR A 169 -18.24 -4.43 15.72
C THR A 169 -16.96 -3.60 15.77
N SER A 170 -15.91 -4.16 16.39
CA SER A 170 -14.64 -3.46 16.56
C SER A 170 -13.99 -3.08 15.21
N PRO A 171 -13.46 -1.84 15.07
CA PRO A 171 -12.72 -1.40 13.88
C PRO A 171 -11.47 -2.24 13.59
N GLY A 172 -11.08 -2.35 12.31
CA GLY A 172 -9.85 -3.03 11.89
C GLY A 172 -9.87 -4.57 11.93
N ALA A 173 -11.00 -5.19 12.27
CA ALA A 173 -11.10 -6.65 12.40
C ALA A 173 -11.07 -7.42 11.06
N ASP A 174 -11.39 -6.76 9.93
CA ASP A 174 -11.70 -7.46 8.67
C ASP A 174 -10.65 -7.26 7.55
N PHE A 175 -9.48 -6.68 7.87
CA PHE A 175 -8.44 -6.46 6.85
C PHE A 175 -7.91 -7.76 6.24
N GLU A 176 -7.72 -8.82 7.04
CA GLU A 176 -7.24 -10.09 6.49
C GLU A 176 -8.27 -10.77 5.58
N ARG A 177 -9.57 -10.58 5.85
CA ARG A 177 -10.62 -11.03 4.92
C ARG A 177 -10.58 -10.24 3.63
N PHE A 178 -10.52 -8.90 3.71
CA PHE A 178 -10.36 -8.05 2.54
C PHE A 178 -9.16 -8.45 1.69
N ARG A 179 -8.01 -8.66 2.34
CA ARG A 179 -6.79 -9.14 1.70
C ARG A 179 -6.99 -10.50 1.03
N ALA A 180 -7.66 -11.44 1.69
CA ALA A 180 -7.95 -12.75 1.12
C ALA A 180 -8.87 -12.66 -0.10
N GLU A 181 -9.89 -11.80 -0.05
CA GLU A 181 -10.81 -11.55 -1.18
C GLU A 181 -10.09 -10.90 -2.36
N VAL A 182 -9.26 -9.87 -2.12
CA VAL A 182 -8.41 -9.27 -3.17
C VAL A 182 -7.50 -10.33 -3.77
N LYS A 183 -6.86 -11.16 -2.94
CA LYS A 183 -5.97 -12.24 -3.39
C LYS A 183 -6.72 -13.24 -4.28
N ASP A 184 -7.90 -13.66 -3.86
CA ASP A 184 -8.70 -14.64 -4.60
C ASP A 184 -9.25 -14.07 -5.91
N ARG A 185 -9.88 -12.90 -5.86
CA ARG A 185 -10.56 -12.26 -7.00
C ARG A 185 -9.60 -11.76 -8.07
N LEU A 186 -8.41 -11.33 -7.67
CA LEU A 186 -7.35 -10.89 -8.58
C LEU A 186 -6.36 -12.02 -8.94
N GLU A 187 -6.63 -13.24 -8.46
CA GLU A 187 -5.91 -14.46 -8.81
C GLU A 187 -4.41 -14.46 -8.45
N PHE A 188 -4.04 -13.69 -7.45
CA PHE A 188 -2.68 -13.65 -6.92
C PHE A 188 -2.22 -15.03 -6.45
N ASN A 189 -1.04 -15.43 -6.90
CA ASN A 189 -0.39 -16.73 -6.62
C ASN A 189 -1.18 -17.95 -7.11
N LYS A 190 -2.13 -17.79 -8.04
CA LYS A 190 -2.80 -18.93 -8.67
C LYS A 190 -1.95 -19.43 -9.86
N PRO A 191 -1.60 -20.74 -9.92
CA PRO A 191 -0.85 -21.26 -11.06
C PRO A 191 -1.75 -21.34 -12.30
N GLY A 192 -1.19 -21.00 -13.47
CA GLY A 192 -1.87 -21.23 -14.76
C GLY A 192 -3.04 -20.30 -15.07
N VAL A 193 -3.09 -19.10 -14.46
CA VAL A 193 -4.13 -18.10 -14.76
C VAL A 193 -4.16 -17.79 -16.26
N THR A 194 -5.33 -17.97 -16.87
CA THR A 194 -5.61 -17.60 -18.25
C THR A 194 -6.62 -16.47 -18.28
N LEU A 195 -6.34 -15.46 -19.11
CA LEU A 195 -7.24 -14.31 -19.30
C LEU A 195 -8.33 -14.58 -20.36
N VAL A 196 -8.30 -15.75 -21.00
CA VAL A 196 -9.27 -16.13 -22.04
C VAL A 196 -10.64 -16.28 -21.41
N GLY A 197 -11.64 -15.63 -22.00
CA GLY A 197 -13.03 -15.67 -21.52
C GLY A 197 -13.36 -14.63 -20.44
N TYR A 198 -12.40 -13.85 -19.96
CA TYR A 198 -12.70 -12.73 -19.06
C TYR A 198 -13.28 -11.56 -19.84
N ASP A 199 -14.27 -10.91 -19.22
CA ASP A 199 -14.67 -9.57 -19.63
C ASP A 199 -13.50 -8.58 -19.45
N THR A 200 -13.63 -7.38 -20.02
CA THR A 200 -12.56 -6.38 -20.02
C THR A 200 -12.23 -5.91 -18.59
N ALA A 201 -13.23 -5.73 -17.73
CA ALA A 201 -13.03 -5.21 -16.38
C ALA A 201 -12.24 -6.19 -15.50
N ARG A 202 -12.59 -7.48 -15.53
CA ARG A 202 -11.86 -8.54 -14.82
C ARG A 202 -10.47 -8.75 -15.43
N ARG A 203 -10.38 -8.81 -16.76
CA ARG A 203 -9.11 -9.01 -17.47
C ARG A 203 -8.10 -7.94 -17.09
N ASP A 204 -8.50 -6.68 -17.09
CA ASP A 204 -7.58 -5.57 -16.83
C ASP A 204 -7.03 -5.68 -15.39
N ALA A 205 -7.89 -5.83 -14.37
CA ALA A 205 -7.43 -5.96 -12.98
C ALA A 205 -6.52 -7.16 -12.76
N VAL A 206 -6.89 -8.34 -13.28
CA VAL A 206 -6.07 -9.56 -13.14
C VAL A 206 -4.76 -9.41 -13.89
N SER A 207 -4.76 -8.80 -15.08
CA SER A 207 -3.53 -8.59 -15.84
C SER A 207 -2.52 -7.71 -15.10
N TYR A 208 -2.96 -6.62 -14.47
CA TYR A 208 -2.08 -5.76 -13.68
C TYR A 208 -1.65 -6.42 -12.37
N ALA A 209 -2.50 -7.24 -11.74
CA ALA A 209 -2.13 -8.07 -10.59
C ALA A 209 -1.00 -9.06 -10.95
N LEU A 210 -1.12 -9.75 -12.07
CA LEU A 210 -0.09 -10.68 -12.57
C LEU A 210 1.22 -9.96 -12.92
N ILE A 211 1.15 -8.74 -13.48
CA ILE A 211 2.35 -7.92 -13.71
C ILE A 211 3.05 -7.64 -12.38
N LEU A 212 2.31 -7.22 -11.35
CA LEU A 212 2.86 -6.96 -10.02
C LEU A 212 3.46 -8.22 -9.39
N GLU A 213 2.75 -9.33 -9.43
CA GLU A 213 3.26 -10.61 -8.95
C GLU A 213 4.59 -10.97 -9.65
N GLY A 214 4.65 -10.82 -10.97
CA GLY A 214 5.88 -11.02 -11.74
C GLY A 214 7.03 -10.11 -11.31
N ARG A 215 6.76 -8.87 -10.89
CA ARG A 215 7.78 -7.94 -10.37
C ARG A 215 8.30 -8.39 -9.01
N PHE A 216 7.42 -8.75 -8.08
CA PHE A 216 7.81 -9.30 -6.78
C PHE A 216 8.59 -10.60 -6.93
N ASN A 217 8.12 -11.54 -7.76
CA ASN A 217 8.80 -12.81 -8.01
C ASN A 217 10.21 -12.59 -8.58
N LYS A 218 10.39 -11.67 -9.53
CA LYS A 218 11.72 -11.31 -10.06
C LYS A 218 12.63 -10.71 -8.99
N LEU A 219 12.10 -9.85 -8.12
CA LEU A 219 12.87 -9.29 -7.01
C LEU A 219 13.26 -10.39 -6.01
N PHE A 220 12.33 -11.26 -5.64
CA PHE A 220 12.54 -12.32 -4.66
C PHE A 220 13.53 -13.36 -5.15
N ALA A 221 13.47 -13.74 -6.43
CA ALA A 221 14.47 -14.60 -7.05
C ALA A 221 15.89 -13.99 -6.96
N LYS A 222 16.04 -12.67 -7.15
CA LYS A 222 17.33 -12.00 -6.98
C LYS A 222 17.82 -12.02 -5.53
N ILE A 223 16.91 -11.82 -4.58
CA ILE A 223 17.23 -11.88 -3.14
C ILE A 223 17.65 -13.31 -2.75
N ASP A 224 16.90 -14.31 -3.17
CA ASP A 224 17.18 -15.73 -2.89
C ASP A 224 18.51 -16.19 -3.51
N ALA A 225 18.86 -15.69 -4.69
CA ALA A 225 20.14 -15.99 -5.32
C ALA A 225 21.33 -15.30 -4.64
N ALA A 226 21.11 -14.17 -3.95
CA ALA A 226 22.17 -13.35 -3.38
C ALA A 226 22.46 -13.66 -1.90
N LEU A 227 21.52 -14.28 -1.17
CA LEU A 227 21.56 -14.35 0.30
C LEU A 227 21.22 -15.75 0.84
N PRO A 228 21.70 -16.11 2.05
CA PRO A 228 21.25 -17.31 2.74
C PRO A 228 19.74 -17.29 2.99
N ALA A 229 19.09 -18.46 2.91
CA ALA A 229 17.63 -18.61 2.96
C ALA A 229 16.94 -17.83 4.10
N THR A 230 17.50 -17.88 5.32
CA THR A 230 16.94 -17.16 6.48
C THR A 230 16.97 -15.65 6.31
N GLN A 231 18.06 -15.10 5.75
CA GLN A 231 18.20 -13.66 5.51
C GLN A 231 17.33 -13.22 4.33
N ALA A 232 17.28 -14.03 3.27
CA ALA A 232 16.41 -13.81 2.14
C ALA A 232 14.94 -13.74 2.57
N ALA A 233 14.49 -14.69 3.40
CA ALA A 233 13.13 -14.69 3.95
C ALA A 233 12.83 -13.38 4.72
N GLN A 234 13.72 -12.94 5.61
CA GLN A 234 13.53 -11.72 6.39
C GLN A 234 13.41 -10.46 5.52
N ILE A 235 14.22 -10.35 4.45
CA ILE A 235 14.15 -9.19 3.54
C ILE A 235 12.88 -9.25 2.70
N LYS A 236 12.49 -10.42 2.19
CA LYS A 236 11.24 -10.60 1.45
C LYS A 236 10.02 -10.23 2.30
N ASP A 237 10.00 -10.68 3.56
CA ASP A 237 8.95 -10.34 4.52
C ASP A 237 8.92 -8.83 4.81
N ALA A 238 10.08 -8.19 4.96
CA ALA A 238 10.16 -6.74 5.15
C ALA A 238 9.61 -5.96 3.94
N VAL A 239 10.02 -6.34 2.73
CA VAL A 239 9.55 -5.71 1.48
C VAL A 239 8.04 -5.88 1.32
N LEU A 240 7.48 -7.09 1.51
CA LEU A 240 6.03 -7.30 1.47
C LEU A 240 5.31 -6.55 2.58
N GLY A 241 5.87 -6.56 3.78
CA GLY A 241 5.33 -5.89 4.96
C GLY A 241 5.05 -4.42 4.68
N PHE A 242 5.96 -3.72 4.00
CA PHE A 242 5.80 -2.32 3.64
C PHE A 242 4.53 -2.03 2.83
N PHE A 243 4.24 -2.85 1.82
CA PHE A 243 3.06 -2.68 0.98
C PHE A 243 1.77 -3.15 1.68
N ILE A 244 1.84 -4.23 2.45
CA ILE A 244 0.70 -4.73 3.25
C ILE A 244 0.28 -3.67 4.28
N ASP A 245 1.25 -3.08 4.95
CA ASP A 245 1.03 -2.00 5.92
C ASP A 245 0.41 -0.77 5.28
N THR A 246 0.84 -0.40 4.06
CA THR A 246 0.24 0.68 3.29
C THR A 246 -1.23 0.39 2.97
N ALA A 247 -1.57 -0.85 2.57
CA ALA A 247 -2.96 -1.25 2.33
C ALA A 247 -3.79 -1.27 3.62
N ARG A 248 -3.19 -1.65 4.75
CA ARG A 248 -3.86 -1.61 6.06
C ARG A 248 -4.14 -0.18 6.52
N LEU A 249 -3.22 0.74 6.25
CA LEU A 249 -3.41 2.17 6.47
C LEU A 249 -4.51 2.74 5.57
N ALA A 250 -4.63 2.29 4.32
CA ALA A 250 -5.73 2.67 3.43
C ALA A 250 -7.11 2.28 3.98
N GLN A 251 -7.25 1.06 4.53
CA GLN A 251 -8.48 0.72 5.24
C GLN A 251 -8.70 1.62 6.46
N SER A 252 -7.64 1.89 7.22
CA SER A 252 -7.73 2.76 8.40
C SER A 252 -8.16 4.18 8.05
N GLU A 253 -7.70 4.73 6.91
CA GLU A 253 -8.14 6.02 6.35
C GLU A 253 -9.64 6.05 6.11
N PHE A 254 -10.15 5.04 5.42
CA PHE A 254 -11.58 4.91 5.15
C PHE A 254 -12.39 4.90 6.46
N GLU A 255 -11.95 4.11 7.44
CA GLU A 255 -12.60 4.01 8.75
C GLU A 255 -12.62 5.35 9.51
N ILE A 256 -11.52 6.13 9.50
CA ILE A 256 -11.50 7.46 10.14
C ILE A 256 -12.21 8.53 9.31
N GLY A 257 -12.29 8.38 7.99
CA GLY A 257 -13.08 9.24 7.11
C GLY A 257 -14.57 9.12 7.40
N ILE A 258 -15.07 7.90 7.61
CA ILE A 258 -16.46 7.66 8.06
C ILE A 258 -16.71 8.31 9.42
N LEU A 259 -15.78 8.13 10.37
CA LEU A 259 -15.89 8.72 11.70
C LEU A 259 -15.93 10.25 11.61
N GLU A 260 -15.04 10.87 10.85
CA GLU A 260 -15.04 12.31 10.66
C GLU A 260 -16.35 12.78 10.05
N PHE A 261 -16.86 12.08 9.02
CA PHE A 261 -18.14 12.38 8.41
C PHE A 261 -19.28 12.34 9.45
N SER A 262 -19.30 11.34 10.34
CA SER A 262 -20.34 11.23 11.38
C SER A 262 -20.19 12.27 12.50
N LEU A 263 -19.02 12.87 12.69
CA LEU A 263 -18.79 13.91 13.70
C LEU A 263 -19.14 15.33 13.18
N LYS A 264 -19.17 15.50 11.86
CA LYS A 264 -19.46 16.77 11.19
C LYS A 264 -20.94 16.96 10.87
N ASN A 265 -21.66 15.87 10.60
CA ASN A 265 -23.10 15.84 10.39
C ASN A 265 -23.84 15.51 11.68
#